data_AF-A0A7W0L2J6-F1
#
_entry.id   AF-A0A7W0L2J6-F1
#
_cell.length_a   1.000
_cell.length_b   1.000
_cell.length_c   1.000
_cell.angle_alpha   90.00
_cell.angle_beta   90.00
_cell.angle_gamma   90.00
#
_symmetry.space_group_name_H-M   'P 1'
#
loop_
_entity.id
_entity.type
_entity.pdbx_description
1 polymer ?
#
loop_
_entity_poly.entity_id
_entity_poly.type
_entity_poly.pdbx_seq_one_letter_code
_entity_poly.pdbx_strand_id
1 'polypeptide(L)'
;MVFLAAAIVAATFGWAAASKLVGFGRWRRALTGYGLTRPLERFAGVATPFAEAGVALLVLVGPLPVAGALALVMLAGFCVLILRARVLQGDRLPCGCFGGTSERDYRLMLLRNTLIAVPAGIVVVAGEPGLVELASSIDAPEVLPAGLVVVAAGLVVWMVKGVSESLSTKGRRT
;
A
#
# COMPACT_ATOMS: atom_id res chain seq x y z
N MET A 1 -0.45 -20.94 0.20
CA MET A 1 -1.27 -19.83 0.76
C MET A 1 -0.41 -18.73 1.37
N VAL A 2 0.48 -19.06 2.30
CA VAL A 2 1.39 -18.07 2.95
C VAL A 2 2.24 -17.30 1.94
N PHE A 3 2.85 -17.98 0.95
CA PHE A 3 3.65 -17.34 -0.10
C PHE A 3 2.89 -16.23 -0.84
N LEU A 4 1.68 -16.54 -1.30
CA LEU A 4 0.84 -15.57 -2.01
C LEU A 4 0.46 -14.39 -1.10
N ALA A 5 0.09 -14.66 0.16
CA ALA A 5 -0.25 -13.63 1.12
C ALA A 5 0.95 -12.69 1.39
N ALA A 6 2.13 -13.27 1.64
CA ALA A 6 3.37 -12.53 1.83
C ALA A 6 3.74 -11.71 0.58
N ALA A 7 3.64 -12.28 -0.62
CA ALA A 7 3.87 -11.56 -1.87
C ALA A 7 2.91 -10.36 -2.04
N ILE A 8 1.62 -10.54 -1.74
CA ILE A 8 0.62 -9.45 -1.80
C ILE A 8 0.97 -8.34 -0.81
N VAL A 9 1.31 -8.69 0.45
CA VAL A 9 1.68 -7.70 1.48
C VAL A 9 2.95 -6.95 1.08
N ALA A 10 4.01 -7.67 0.67
CA ALA A 10 5.27 -7.08 0.23
C ALA A 10 5.06 -6.14 -0.96
N ALA A 11 4.33 -6.57 -1.99
CA ALA A 11 4.05 -5.76 -3.16
C ALA A 11 3.24 -4.50 -2.80
N THR A 12 2.21 -4.65 -1.96
CA THR A 12 1.33 -3.53 -1.58
C THR A 12 2.07 -2.48 -0.77
N PHE A 13 2.79 -2.90 0.27
CA PHE A 13 3.55 -1.99 1.14
C PHE A 13 4.78 -1.42 0.45
N GLY A 14 5.47 -2.21 -0.38
CA GLY A 14 6.58 -1.75 -1.21
C GLY A 14 6.13 -0.69 -2.22
N TRP A 15 5.00 -0.93 -2.91
CA TRP A 15 4.41 0.05 -3.83
C TRP A 15 3.95 1.32 -3.09
N ALA A 16 3.32 1.16 -1.92
CA ALA A 16 2.92 2.29 -1.08
C ALA A 16 4.13 3.17 -0.69
N ALA A 17 5.21 2.54 -0.21
CA ALA A 17 6.44 3.23 0.16
C ALA A 17 7.07 3.95 -1.05
N ALA A 18 7.27 3.23 -2.16
CA ALA A 18 7.83 3.79 -3.39
C ALA A 18 7.02 5.00 -3.90
N SER A 19 5.69 4.88 -3.91
CA SER A 19 4.81 5.96 -4.37
C SER A 19 4.90 7.21 -3.48
N LYS A 20 5.12 7.06 -2.17
CA LYS A 20 5.31 8.18 -1.24
C LYS A 20 6.71 8.77 -1.29
N LEU A 21 7.73 7.98 -1.57
CA LEU A 21 9.11 8.47 -1.74
C LEU A 21 9.23 9.28 -3.04
N VAL A 22 8.75 8.74 -4.16
CA VAL A 22 8.73 9.45 -5.46
C VAL A 22 7.78 10.65 -5.43
N GLY A 23 6.65 10.52 -4.73
CA GLY A 23 5.59 11.51 -4.64
C GLY A 23 5.55 12.28 -3.33
N PHE A 24 6.68 12.51 -2.65
CA PHE A 24 6.68 12.99 -1.26
C PHE A 24 5.90 14.28 -1.02
N GLY A 25 6.00 15.25 -1.94
CA GLY A 25 5.22 16.48 -1.86
C GLY A 25 3.70 16.25 -2.00
N ARG A 26 3.27 15.29 -2.84
CA ARG A 26 1.85 14.92 -3.00
C ARG A 26 1.34 14.19 -1.75
N TRP A 27 2.15 13.27 -1.20
CA TRP A 27 1.86 12.57 0.05
C TRP A 27 1.66 13.56 1.20
N ARG A 28 2.58 14.51 1.38
CA ARG A 28 2.46 15.54 2.43
C ARG A 28 1.18 16.37 2.29
N ARG A 29 0.84 16.81 1.08
CA ARG A 29 -0.41 17.55 0.84
C ARG A 29 -1.65 16.72 1.18
N ALA A 30 -1.66 15.45 0.80
CA ALA A 30 -2.76 14.55 1.15
C ALA A 30 -2.86 14.37 2.67
N LEU A 31 -1.73 14.25 3.37
CA LEU A 31 -1.67 14.08 4.83
C LEU A 31 -2.18 15.33 5.59
N THR A 32 -1.84 16.54 5.12
CA THR A 32 -2.40 17.79 5.67
C THR A 32 -3.92 17.79 5.58
N GLY A 33 -4.46 17.19 4.52
CA GLY A 33 -5.88 16.97 4.32
C GLY A 33 -6.55 16.10 5.40
N TYR A 34 -5.85 15.40 6.29
CA TYR A 34 -6.48 14.64 7.38
C TYR A 34 -6.68 15.44 8.68
N GLY A 35 -6.32 16.73 8.70
CA GLY A 35 -6.54 17.60 9.87
C GLY A 35 -5.82 17.10 11.12
N LEU A 36 -4.60 16.60 10.97
CA LEU A 36 -3.72 16.19 12.06
C LEU A 36 -3.14 17.42 12.78
N THR A 37 -2.72 17.26 14.03
CA THR A 37 -1.92 18.31 14.69
C THR A 37 -0.56 18.40 14.01
N ARG A 38 0.02 19.62 13.92
CA ARG A 38 1.34 19.84 13.27
C ARG A 38 2.45 18.84 13.69
N PRO A 39 2.65 18.50 14.97
CA PRO A 39 3.69 17.53 15.34
C PRO A 39 3.38 16.13 14.81
N LEU A 40 2.12 15.69 14.88
CA LEU A 40 1.71 14.37 14.41
C LEU A 40 1.75 14.27 12.88
N GLU A 41 1.38 15.33 12.17
CA GLU A 41 1.51 15.44 10.71
C GLU A 41 2.98 15.32 10.28
N ARG A 42 3.90 16.02 10.96
CA ARG A 42 5.33 15.95 10.65
C ARG A 42 5.89 14.55 10.90
N PHE A 43 5.52 13.96 12.03
CA PHE A 43 5.92 12.60 12.38
C PHE A 43 5.39 11.58 11.36
N ALA A 44 4.08 11.55 11.11
CA ALA A 44 3.45 10.62 10.16
C ALA A 44 3.95 10.84 8.72
N GLY A 45 4.23 12.09 8.33
CA GLY A 45 4.76 12.42 7.01
C GLY A 45 6.06 11.70 6.69
N VAL A 46 6.93 11.54 7.69
CA VAL A 46 8.23 10.86 7.56
C VAL A 46 8.12 9.39 7.95
N ALA A 47 7.54 9.08 9.11
CA ALA A 47 7.49 7.74 9.67
C ALA A 47 6.71 6.75 8.80
N THR A 48 5.62 7.20 8.16
CA THR A 48 4.77 6.30 7.37
C THR A 48 5.50 5.66 6.18
N PRO A 49 6.17 6.40 5.27
CA PRO A 49 6.97 5.79 4.20
C PRO A 49 8.03 4.79 4.69
N PHE A 50 8.73 5.11 5.79
CA PHE A 50 9.74 4.21 6.36
C PHE A 50 9.12 2.96 6.97
N ALA A 51 8.00 3.09 7.67
CA ALA A 51 7.28 1.95 8.21
C ALA A 51 6.73 1.05 7.09
N GLU A 52 6.24 1.63 5.98
CA GLU A 52 5.80 0.87 4.82
C GLU A 52 6.94 0.09 4.15
N ALA A 53 8.10 0.73 3.99
CA ALA A 53 9.30 0.07 3.49
C ALA A 53 9.78 -1.03 4.46
N GLY A 54 9.70 -0.77 5.77
CA GLY A 54 10.04 -1.73 6.82
C GLY A 54 9.16 -2.98 6.77
N VAL A 55 7.84 -2.84 6.60
CA VAL A 55 6.93 -3.98 6.40
C VAL A 55 7.36 -4.80 5.18
N ALA A 56 7.57 -4.15 4.04
CA ALA A 56 7.99 -4.85 2.82
C ALA A 56 9.32 -5.61 3.02
N LEU A 57 10.29 -4.99 3.69
CA LEU A 57 11.58 -5.60 4.00
C LEU A 57 11.45 -6.79 4.96
N LEU A 58 10.67 -6.65 6.03
CA LEU A 58 10.45 -7.74 6.99
C LEU A 58 9.77 -8.94 6.36
N VAL A 59 8.83 -8.72 5.43
CA VAL A 59 8.23 -9.82 4.66
C VAL A 59 9.28 -10.54 3.81
N LEU A 60 10.23 -9.80 3.21
CA LEU A 60 11.30 -10.39 2.41
C LEU A 60 12.30 -11.19 3.26
N VAL A 61 12.73 -10.63 4.40
CA VAL A 61 13.85 -11.16 5.20
C VAL A 61 13.42 -12.23 6.22
N GLY A 62 12.21 -12.15 6.78
CA GLY A 62 11.58 -13.34 7.35
C GLY A 62 10.93 -13.36 8.72
N PRO A 63 10.90 -12.33 9.58
CA PRO A 63 9.96 -12.39 10.71
C PRO A 63 8.55 -12.07 10.20
N LEU A 64 7.92 -13.01 9.48
CA LEU A 64 6.56 -12.88 8.93
C LEU A 64 5.53 -12.53 10.01
N PRO A 65 5.54 -13.12 11.22
CA PRO A 65 4.64 -12.71 12.28
C PRO A 65 4.73 -11.21 12.61
N VAL A 66 5.96 -10.70 12.73
CA VAL A 66 6.23 -9.28 13.02
C VAL A 66 5.82 -8.40 11.85
N ALA A 67 6.13 -8.82 10.63
CA ALA A 67 5.77 -8.09 9.41
C ALA A 67 4.25 -7.96 9.26
N GLY A 68 3.52 -9.06 9.45
CA GLY A 68 2.07 -9.09 9.42
C GLY A 68 1.46 -8.24 10.54
N ALA A 69 2.01 -8.30 11.76
CA ALA A 69 1.49 -7.56 12.89
C ALA A 69 1.67 -6.05 12.67
N LEU A 70 2.86 -5.63 12.20
CA LEU A 70 3.14 -4.25 11.85
C LEU A 70 2.21 -3.77 10.72
N ALA A 71 2.00 -4.58 9.68
CA ALA A 71 1.06 -4.26 8.60
C ALA A 71 -0.36 -4.04 9.12
N LEU A 72 -0.86 -4.90 10.00
CA LEU A 72 -2.19 -4.78 10.60
C LEU A 72 -2.31 -3.52 11.46
N VAL A 73 -1.31 -3.22 12.31
CA VAL A 73 -1.28 -2.00 13.12
C VAL A 73 -1.32 -0.75 12.24
N MET A 74 -0.56 -0.73 11.14
CA MET A 74 -0.57 0.38 10.20
C MET A 74 -1.94 0.52 9.51
N LEU A 75 -2.53 -0.58 9.02
CA LEU A 75 -3.84 -0.57 8.38
C LEU A 75 -4.93 -0.08 9.35
N ALA A 76 -4.91 -0.56 10.59
CA ALA A 76 -5.82 -0.11 11.64
C ALA A 76 -5.66 1.39 11.93
N GLY A 77 -4.42 1.87 12.07
CA GLY A 77 -4.12 3.30 12.25
C GLY A 77 -4.65 4.16 11.10
N PHE A 78 -4.47 3.71 9.85
CA PHE A 78 -5.04 4.38 8.69
C PHE A 78 -6.58 4.37 8.69
N CYS A 79 -7.21 3.25 9.06
CA CYS A 79 -8.67 3.18 9.17
C CYS A 79 -9.22 4.16 10.20
N VAL A 80 -8.58 4.25 11.38
CA VAL A 80 -8.93 5.25 12.41
C VAL A 80 -8.77 6.66 11.87
N LEU A 81 -7.67 6.94 11.16
CA LEU A 81 -7.42 8.26 10.58
C LEU A 81 -8.45 8.64 9.50
N ILE A 82 -8.83 7.69 8.64
CA ILE A 82 -9.89 7.84 7.64
C ILE A 82 -11.23 8.13 8.32
N LEU A 83 -11.61 7.36 9.33
CA LEU A 83 -12.86 7.54 10.07
C LEU A 83 -12.90 8.89 10.80
N ARG A 84 -11.80 9.30 11.42
CA ARG A 84 -11.67 10.63 12.04
C ARG A 84 -11.82 11.73 11.00
N ALA A 85 -11.10 11.66 9.89
CA ALA A 85 -11.17 12.68 8.85
C ALA A 85 -12.56 12.75 8.22
N ARG A 86 -13.25 11.60 8.07
CA ARG A 86 -14.65 11.54 7.63
C ARG A 86 -15.56 12.37 8.53
N VAL A 87 -15.44 12.22 9.84
CA VAL A 87 -16.25 12.98 10.81
C VAL A 87 -16.00 14.48 10.69
N LEU A 88 -14.77 14.90 10.34
CA LEU A 88 -14.39 16.31 10.26
C LEU A 88 -14.69 16.96 8.91
N GLN A 89 -14.70 16.20 7.82
CA GLN A 89 -14.63 16.75 6.44
C GLN A 89 -15.66 16.13 5.48
N GLY A 90 -16.37 15.08 5.89
CA GLY A 90 -17.36 14.39 5.06
C GLY A 90 -16.85 13.11 4.40
N ASP A 91 -17.63 12.57 3.47
CA ASP A 91 -17.39 11.21 2.95
C ASP A 91 -16.28 11.11 1.89
N ARG A 92 -15.80 12.24 1.34
CA ARG A 92 -14.71 12.27 0.35
C ARG A 92 -13.43 12.82 0.97
N LEU A 93 -12.37 12.02 0.91
CA LEU A 93 -11.10 12.33 1.55
C LEU A 93 -9.94 12.25 0.55
N PRO A 94 -8.88 13.07 0.72
CA PRO A 94 -7.70 13.00 -0.12
C PRO A 94 -6.97 11.66 0.05
N CYS A 95 -6.78 10.94 -1.07
CA CYS A 95 -6.17 9.60 -1.05
C CYS A 95 -4.69 9.64 -1.47
N GLY A 96 -3.78 9.76 -0.50
CA GLY A 96 -2.32 9.75 -0.75
C GLY A 96 -1.64 8.38 -0.72
N CYS A 97 -2.36 7.30 -0.40
CA CYS A 97 -1.74 6.00 -0.07
C CYS A 97 -0.96 5.36 -1.25
N PHE A 98 -1.30 5.70 -2.49
CA PHE A 98 -0.73 5.09 -3.71
C PHE A 98 -0.31 6.14 -4.75
N GLY A 99 0.24 7.27 -4.29
CA GLY A 99 0.76 8.34 -5.17
C GLY A 99 -0.29 9.21 -5.86
N GLY A 100 -1.58 8.89 -5.72
CA GLY A 100 -2.70 9.68 -6.23
C GLY A 100 -2.97 10.95 -5.39
N THR A 101 -3.64 11.92 -6.01
CA THR A 101 -4.14 13.15 -5.35
C THR A 101 -5.66 13.30 -5.51
N SER A 102 -6.34 12.28 -6.02
CA SER A 102 -7.79 12.28 -6.17
C SER A 102 -8.47 12.08 -4.82
N GLU A 103 -9.53 12.83 -4.57
CA GLU A 103 -10.47 12.51 -3.51
C GLU A 103 -11.13 11.14 -3.77
N ARG A 104 -11.31 10.36 -2.72
CA ARG A 104 -12.03 9.08 -2.77
C ARG A 104 -13.02 8.97 -1.63
N ASP A 105 -14.06 8.18 -1.88
CA ASP A 105 -15.01 7.80 -0.85
C ASP A 105 -14.31 6.98 0.25
N TYR A 106 -14.53 7.37 1.50
CA TYR A 106 -13.95 6.69 2.67
C TYR A 106 -14.28 5.19 2.70
N ARG A 107 -15.46 4.77 2.21
CA ARG A 107 -15.88 3.36 2.16
C ARG A 107 -14.96 2.52 1.30
N LEU A 108 -14.57 3.04 0.14
CA LEU A 108 -13.64 2.37 -0.77
C LEU A 108 -12.23 2.28 -0.16
N MET A 109 -11.83 3.29 0.62
CA MET A 109 -10.54 3.29 1.31
C MET A 109 -10.52 2.26 2.44
N LEU A 110 -11.60 2.17 3.22
CA LEU A 110 -11.76 1.16 4.28
C LEU A 110 -11.83 -0.25 3.69
N LEU A 111 -12.66 -0.47 2.65
CA LEU A 111 -12.77 -1.77 1.98
C LEU A 111 -11.40 -2.25 1.49
N ARG A 112 -10.65 -1.39 0.81
CA ARG A 112 -9.29 -1.71 0.36
C ARG A 112 -8.39 -2.09 1.53
N ASN A 113 -8.41 -1.32 2.62
CA ASN A 113 -7.60 -1.65 3.80
C ASN A 113 -8.00 -2.98 4.42
N THR A 114 -9.30 -3.30 4.49
CA THR A 114 -9.81 -4.59 4.98
C THR A 114 -9.39 -5.74 4.07
N LEU A 115 -9.42 -5.55 2.74
CA LEU A 115 -8.94 -6.55 1.77
C LEU A 115 -7.44 -6.83 1.91
N ILE A 116 -6.63 -5.82 2.25
CA ILE A 116 -5.18 -5.99 2.51
C ILE A 116 -4.95 -6.58 3.91
N ALA A 117 -5.84 -6.35 4.86
CA ALA A 117 -5.72 -6.91 6.22
C ALA A 117 -5.84 -8.44 6.22
N VAL A 118 -6.60 -9.04 5.31
CA VAL A 118 -6.74 -10.50 5.19
C VAL A 118 -5.39 -11.20 4.94
N PRO A 119 -4.64 -10.89 3.86
CA PRO A 119 -3.33 -11.50 3.66
C PRO A 119 -2.32 -11.11 4.74
N ALA A 120 -2.40 -9.90 5.31
CA ALA A 120 -1.57 -9.53 6.46
C ALA A 120 -1.85 -10.42 7.68
N GLY A 121 -3.11 -10.74 7.95
CA GLY A 121 -3.50 -11.68 9.00
C GLY A 121 -2.97 -13.09 8.76
N ILE A 122 -3.02 -13.59 7.52
CA ILE A 122 -2.41 -14.88 7.15
C ILE A 122 -0.90 -14.87 7.41
N VAL A 123 -0.23 -13.76 7.11
CA VAL A 123 1.21 -13.58 7.35
C VAL A 123 1.54 -13.54 8.84
N VAL A 124 0.64 -13.05 9.71
CA VAL A 124 0.84 -13.05 11.17
C VAL A 124 0.93 -14.46 11.76
N VAL A 125 0.03 -15.34 11.32
CA VAL A 125 -0.03 -16.73 11.81
C VAL A 125 0.91 -17.68 11.05
N ALA A 126 1.52 -17.20 9.97
CA ALA A 126 2.59 -17.92 9.30
C ALA A 126 3.88 -17.81 10.13
N GLY A 127 4.57 -18.93 10.35
CA GLY A 127 5.80 -18.98 11.14
C GLY A 127 6.99 -18.21 10.52
N GLU A 128 8.19 -18.56 10.95
CA GLU A 128 9.43 -17.80 10.76
C GLU A 128 10.08 -17.76 9.34
N PRO A 129 9.73 -18.56 8.31
CA PRO A 129 10.47 -18.45 7.04
C PRO A 129 10.00 -17.24 6.22
N GLY A 130 10.94 -16.40 5.79
CA GLY A 130 10.65 -15.22 4.97
C GLY A 130 10.28 -15.51 3.53
N LEU A 131 9.79 -14.50 2.81
CA LEU A 131 9.34 -14.67 1.42
C LEU A 131 10.47 -15.16 0.50
N VAL A 132 11.72 -14.72 0.74
CA VAL A 132 12.88 -15.16 -0.06
C VAL A 132 13.20 -16.64 0.18
N GLU A 133 13.14 -17.09 1.43
CA GLU A 133 13.38 -18.48 1.80
C GLU A 133 12.23 -19.38 1.31
N LEU A 134 10.99 -18.89 1.43
CA LEU A 134 9.80 -19.53 0.91
C LEU A 134 9.78 -19.57 -0.63
N ALA A 135 10.39 -18.61 -1.32
CA ALA A 135 10.60 -18.65 -2.76
C ALA A 135 11.67 -19.66 -3.16
N SER A 136 12.76 -19.75 -2.38
CA SER A 136 13.90 -20.64 -2.66
C SER A 136 13.60 -22.13 -2.44
N SER A 137 12.53 -22.44 -1.70
CA SER A 137 12.05 -23.81 -1.46
C SER A 137 11.01 -24.30 -2.47
N ILE A 138 10.59 -23.45 -3.43
CA ILE A 138 9.67 -23.84 -4.50
C ILE A 138 10.49 -24.20 -5.74
N ASP A 139 10.37 -25.44 -6.22
CA ASP A 139 11.00 -25.89 -7.46
C ASP A 139 10.57 -25.01 -8.65
N ALA A 140 11.56 -24.61 -9.45
CA ALA A 140 11.48 -23.47 -10.37
C ALA A 140 10.52 -23.54 -11.59
N PRO A 141 9.97 -24.69 -12.07
CA PRO A 141 9.24 -24.65 -13.35
C PRO A 141 7.80 -24.09 -13.28
N GLU A 142 7.16 -23.99 -12.11
CA GLU A 142 5.73 -23.58 -12.01
C GLU A 142 5.49 -22.13 -11.55
N VAL A 143 6.47 -21.49 -10.89
CA VAL A 143 6.27 -20.16 -10.28
C VAL A 143 6.57 -19.00 -11.24
N LEU A 144 7.45 -19.23 -12.21
CA LEU A 144 7.83 -18.23 -13.22
C LEU A 144 6.63 -17.66 -14.00
N PRO A 145 5.71 -18.48 -14.57
CA PRO A 145 4.61 -17.95 -15.37
C PRO A 145 3.60 -17.16 -14.52
N ALA A 146 3.31 -17.61 -13.29
CA ALA A 146 2.37 -16.92 -12.42
C ALA A 146 2.89 -15.54 -11.97
N GLY A 147 4.17 -15.45 -11.58
CA GLY A 147 4.81 -14.19 -11.23
C GLY A 147 4.85 -13.20 -12.40
N LEU A 148 5.19 -13.69 -13.60
CA LEU A 148 5.25 -12.87 -14.81
C LEU A 148 3.87 -12.31 -15.18
N VAL A 149 2.81 -13.10 -15.03
CA VAL A 149 1.43 -12.68 -15.31
C VAL A 149 0.98 -11.57 -14.35
N VAL A 150 1.30 -11.66 -13.07
CA VAL A 150 0.94 -10.62 -12.08
C VAL A 150 1.70 -9.33 -12.33
N VAL A 151 3.00 -9.41 -12.64
CA VAL A 151 3.83 -8.25 -12.98
C VAL A 151 3.35 -7.61 -14.30
N ALA A 152 3.08 -8.42 -15.32
CA ALA A 152 2.57 -7.94 -16.61
C ALA A 152 1.19 -7.27 -16.45
N ALA A 153 0.27 -7.87 -15.68
CA ALA A 153 -1.03 -7.26 -15.41
C ALA A 153 -0.89 -5.93 -14.66
N GLY A 154 0.02 -5.85 -13.68
CA GLY A 154 0.32 -4.61 -12.97
C GLY A 154 0.87 -3.50 -13.88
N LEU A 155 1.81 -3.84 -14.77
CA LEU A 155 2.39 -2.94 -15.76
C LEU A 155 1.35 -2.44 -16.77
N VAL A 156 0.47 -3.34 -17.24
CA VAL A 156 -0.62 -2.99 -18.17
C VAL A 156 -1.58 -2.00 -17.49
N VAL A 157 -2.00 -2.26 -16.25
CA VAL A 157 -2.89 -1.34 -15.52
C VAL A 157 -2.22 0.02 -15.28
N TRP A 158 -0.92 0.03 -14.98
CA TRP A 158 -0.15 1.27 -14.82
C TRP A 158 -0.06 2.07 -16.12
N MET A 159 0.26 1.42 -17.24
CA MET A 159 0.30 2.06 -18.56
C MET A 159 -1.06 2.62 -18.97
N VAL A 160 -2.15 1.86 -18.81
CA VAL A 160 -3.50 2.30 -19.15
C VAL A 160 -3.90 3.53 -18.33
N LYS A 161 -3.51 3.57 -17.04
CA LYS A 161 -3.72 4.76 -16.21
C LYS A 161 -2.88 5.94 -16.67
N GLY A 162 -1.59 5.77 -16.93
CA GLY A 162 -0.72 6.83 -17.43
C GLY A 162 -1.21 7.44 -18.75
N VAL A 163 -1.71 6.60 -19.67
CA VAL A 163 -2.26 7.04 -20.96
C VAL A 163 -3.58 7.80 -20.78
N SER A 164 -4.50 7.31 -19.92
CA SER A 164 -5.78 8.00 -19.70
C SER A 164 -5.60 9.37 -19.02
N GLU A 165 -4.63 9.51 -18.12
CA GLU A 165 -4.26 10.79 -17.51
C GLU A 165 -3.63 11.76 -18.53
N SER A 166 -2.84 11.25 -19.48
CA SER A 166 -2.26 12.06 -20.58
C SER A 166 -3.31 12.55 -21.58
N LEU A 167 -4.31 11.72 -21.91
CA LEU A 167 -5.40 12.10 -22.81
C LEU A 167 -6.35 13.12 -22.18
N SER A 168 -6.66 12.97 -20.88
CA SER A 168 -7.51 13.89 -20.12
C SER A 168 -6.91 15.29 -19.99
N THR A 169 -5.58 15.39 -19.88
CA THR A 169 -4.86 16.67 -19.79
C THR A 169 -4.76 17.39 -21.15
N LYS A 170 -4.76 16.65 -22.26
CA LYS A 170 -4.71 17.21 -23.62
C LYS A 170 -6.08 17.74 -24.10
N GLY A 171 -7.18 17.07 -23.73
CA GLY A 171 -8.55 17.48 -24.11
C GLY A 171 -9.10 18.71 -23.37
N ARG A 172 -8.42 19.21 -22.32
CA ARG A 172 -8.83 20.40 -21.55
C ARG A 172 -8.18 21.71 -22.05
N ARG A 173 -7.32 21.64 -23.07
CA ARG A 173 -6.60 22.80 -23.66
C ARG A 173 -7.10 23.18 -25.07
N THR A 174 -8.21 22.62 -25.52
CA THR A 174 -8.92 22.97 -26.76
C THR A 174 -10.30 23.48 -26.40
#